data_AF-I0BCK1-F1
#
_entry.id   AF-I0BCK1-F1
#
_cell.length_a   1.000
_cell.length_b   1.000
_cell.length_c   1.000
_cell.angle_alpha   90.00
_cell.angle_beta   90.00
_cell.angle_gamma   90.00
#
_symmetry.space_group_name_H-M   'P 1'
#
loop_
_entity.id
_entity.type
_entity.pdbx_description
1 polymer ?
#
loop_
_entity_poly.entity_id
_entity_poly.type
_entity_poly.pdbx_seq_one_letter_code
_entity_poly.pdbx_strand_id
1 'polypeptide(L)'
;MSYEQIELQAGDILAACDNELMIPTGYLGHSAIAIGPQHLVEAVMNYPYIRVVPKKDFFEPHPTSAVYRPRDPETGRKAASLAYSYFEQSERNRRSGIVRPPFSFSPQVPLEDPWTSVYCSKLVWISYYYGAGMALPNDHGLFTPEDIDTFLSRDPNFLCVYRHPDFHFLIDS
;
A
#
# COMPACT_ATOMS: atom_id res chain seq x y z
N MET A 1 12.28 15.68 -9.22
CA MET A 1 11.47 16.30 -8.15
C MET A 1 11.87 15.62 -6.86
N SER A 2 12.21 16.36 -5.80
CA SER A 2 12.52 15.74 -4.50
C SER A 2 11.24 15.19 -3.88
N TYR A 3 11.29 14.05 -3.18
CA TYR A 3 10.10 13.51 -2.52
C TYR A 3 9.50 14.50 -1.52
N GLU A 4 10.31 15.40 -0.96
CA GLU A 4 9.90 16.45 -0.02
C GLU A 4 8.82 17.37 -0.61
N GLN A 5 8.81 17.56 -1.93
CA GLN A 5 7.86 18.41 -2.65
C GLN A 5 6.51 17.73 -2.89
N ILE A 6 6.39 16.43 -2.62
CA ILE A 6 5.14 15.67 -2.80
C ILE A 6 4.20 15.98 -1.63
N GLU A 7 3.15 16.76 -1.85
CA GLU A 7 2.14 17.00 -0.83
C GLU A 7 1.16 15.84 -0.74
N LEU A 8 1.34 14.94 0.24
CA LEU A 8 0.45 13.82 0.45
C LEU A 8 -0.89 14.25 1.06
N GLN A 9 -1.94 13.49 0.72
CA GLN A 9 -3.28 13.61 1.29
C GLN A 9 -3.76 12.25 1.81
N ALA A 10 -4.73 12.28 2.72
CA ALA A 10 -5.33 11.07 3.26
C ALA A 10 -5.92 10.21 2.13
N GLY A 11 -5.49 8.95 2.09
CA GLY A 11 -5.88 7.97 1.08
C GLY A 11 -4.94 7.89 -0.11
N ASP A 12 -3.96 8.77 -0.25
CA ASP A 12 -2.95 8.59 -1.31
C ASP A 12 -2.31 7.20 -1.19
N ILE A 13 -2.26 6.49 -2.30
CA ILE A 13 -1.63 5.17 -2.42
C ILE A 13 -0.23 5.39 -2.96
N LEU A 14 0.77 4.90 -2.23
CA LEU A 14 2.15 4.90 -2.68
C LEU A 14 2.49 3.50 -3.18
N ALA A 15 3.13 3.42 -4.34
CA ALA A 15 3.67 2.20 -4.90
C ALA A 15 5.15 2.41 -5.23
N ALA A 16 5.98 1.43 -4.90
CA ALA A 16 7.40 1.39 -5.21
C ALA A 16 7.69 0.18 -6.09
N CYS A 17 8.52 0.36 -7.11
CA CYS A 17 9.05 -0.74 -7.90
C CYS A 17 10.48 -1.05 -7.42
N ASP A 18 10.56 -1.78 -6.31
CA ASP A 18 11.82 -2.23 -5.71
C ASP A 18 12.32 -3.45 -6.48
N ASN A 19 12.73 -3.22 -7.73
CA ASN A 19 13.24 -4.23 -8.67
C ASN A 19 14.55 -4.93 -8.18
N GLU A 20 14.84 -4.89 -6.89
CA GLU A 20 15.98 -5.47 -6.22
C GLU A 20 15.49 -6.50 -5.20
N LEU A 21 15.58 -7.78 -5.56
CA LEU A 21 15.68 -8.99 -4.73
C LEU A 21 15.46 -10.18 -5.68
N MET A 22 16.13 -11.32 -5.47
CA MET A 22 16.03 -12.51 -6.34
C MET A 22 14.68 -13.26 -6.23
N ILE A 23 13.55 -12.55 -6.09
CA ILE A 23 12.18 -13.06 -6.28
C ILE A 23 11.84 -12.82 -7.77
N PRO A 24 10.96 -13.63 -8.40
CA PRO A 24 10.61 -13.47 -9.81
C PRO A 24 10.37 -12.00 -10.20
N THR A 25 11.01 -11.59 -11.30
CA THR A 25 10.91 -10.28 -11.94
C THR A 25 9.45 -9.84 -12.02
N GLY A 26 9.13 -8.65 -11.48
CA GLY A 26 7.82 -8.03 -11.59
C GLY A 26 6.95 -8.02 -10.33
N TYR A 27 7.25 -8.88 -9.35
CA TYR A 27 6.46 -8.98 -8.11
C TYR A 27 6.94 -8.08 -6.98
N LEU A 28 8.22 -7.69 -7.01
CA LEU A 28 8.87 -6.99 -5.91
C LEU A 28 8.62 -5.49 -6.00
N GLY A 29 7.82 -5.04 -5.06
CA GLY A 29 7.64 -3.64 -4.75
C GLY A 29 7.16 -3.50 -3.33
N HIS A 30 6.92 -2.25 -2.96
CA HIS A 30 6.28 -1.93 -1.70
C HIS A 30 5.11 -1.00 -1.92
N SER A 31 4.16 -1.05 -1.01
CA SER A 31 3.04 -0.11 -1.05
C SER A 31 2.59 0.29 0.34
N ALA A 32 2.07 1.51 0.40
CA ALA A 32 1.61 2.12 1.62
C ALA A 32 0.41 3.02 1.31
N ILE A 33 -0.33 3.38 2.36
CA ILE A 33 -1.44 4.34 2.26
C ILE A 33 -1.19 5.51 3.20
N ALA A 34 -1.30 6.72 2.66
CA ALA A 34 -1.17 7.93 3.45
C ALA A 34 -2.38 8.13 4.36
N ILE A 35 -2.14 8.39 5.63
CA ILE A 35 -3.19 8.78 6.60
C ILE A 35 -3.25 10.30 6.82
N GLY A 36 -2.38 11.04 6.12
CA GLY A 36 -2.28 12.49 6.15
C GLY A 36 -1.01 12.96 5.44
N PRO A 37 -0.62 14.24 5.59
CA PRO A 37 0.48 14.81 4.82
C PRO A 37 1.87 14.26 5.13
N GLN A 38 2.05 13.70 6.33
CA GLN A 38 3.37 13.32 6.86
C GLN A 38 3.47 11.87 7.30
N HIS A 39 2.38 11.11 7.31
CA HIS A 39 2.35 9.76 7.86
C HIS A 39 1.65 8.78 6.94
N LEU A 40 2.17 7.57 6.94
CA LEU A 40 1.70 6.43 6.17
C LEU A 40 1.39 5.27 7.10
N VAL A 41 0.48 4.39 6.68
CA VAL A 41 0.34 3.04 7.25
C VAL A 41 0.86 2.07 6.20
N GLU A 42 1.66 1.12 6.64
CA GLU A 42 2.22 0.09 5.77
C GLU A 42 2.29 -1.26 6.50
N ALA A 43 2.36 -2.33 5.69
CA ALA A 43 2.62 -3.67 6.16
C ALA A 43 4.01 -4.11 5.70
N VAL A 44 4.85 -4.58 6.62
CA VAL A 44 6.24 -4.95 6.38
C VAL A 44 6.56 -6.34 6.94
N MET A 45 7.61 -6.96 6.40
CA MET A 45 8.04 -8.32 6.80
C MET A 45 8.58 -8.39 8.23
N ASN A 46 9.12 -7.28 8.74
CA ASN A 46 9.71 -7.22 10.07
C ASN A 46 8.66 -6.85 11.11
N TYR A 47 8.72 -7.48 12.28
CA TYR A 47 7.81 -7.16 13.37
C TYR A 47 8.15 -5.77 13.97
N PRO A 48 7.18 -4.88 14.25
CA PRO A 48 5.73 -5.06 14.07
C PRO A 48 5.29 -5.00 12.60
N TYR A 49 4.47 -5.98 12.19
CA TYR A 49 4.11 -6.17 10.79
C TYR A 49 3.25 -5.06 10.19
N ILE A 50 2.45 -4.36 10.99
CA ILE A 50 1.73 -3.14 10.59
C ILE A 50 2.30 -1.99 11.40
N ARG A 51 2.64 -0.90 10.72
CA ARG A 51 3.23 0.28 11.36
C ARG A 51 2.73 1.58 10.76
N VAL A 52 2.74 2.63 11.58
CA VAL A 52 2.63 4.01 11.13
C VAL A 52 4.04 4.57 11.02
N VAL A 53 4.40 5.12 9.87
CA VAL A 53 5.74 5.67 9.61
C VAL A 53 5.65 7.09 9.06
N PRO A 54 6.66 7.94 9.31
CA PRO A 54 6.84 9.19 8.57
C PRO A 54 6.96 8.93 7.07
N LYS A 55 6.46 9.87 6.26
CA LYS A 55 6.55 9.85 4.80
C LYS A 55 7.97 9.53 4.28
N LYS A 56 9.00 10.12 4.90
CA LYS A 56 10.41 9.91 4.51
C LYS A 56 10.85 8.45 4.62
N ASP A 57 10.32 7.69 5.58
CA ASP A 57 10.70 6.30 5.83
C ASP A 57 10.19 5.37 4.72
N PHE A 58 9.29 5.84 3.86
CA PHE A 58 8.93 5.19 2.61
C PHE A 58 9.82 5.68 1.46
N PHE A 59 9.91 6.99 1.23
CA PHE A 59 10.59 7.52 0.04
C PHE A 59 12.12 7.34 0.04
N GLU A 60 12.77 7.32 1.19
CA GLU A 60 14.23 7.13 1.28
C GLU A 60 14.67 5.73 0.85
N PRO A 61 14.08 4.63 1.35
CA PRO A 61 14.40 3.29 0.84
C PRO A 61 13.77 3.00 -0.54
N HIS A 62 12.72 3.74 -0.93
CA HIS A 62 11.98 3.53 -2.18
C HIS A 62 12.04 4.77 -3.11
N PRO A 63 13.23 5.12 -3.64
CA PRO A 63 13.41 6.33 -4.44
C PRO A 63 12.61 6.28 -5.76
N THR A 64 12.45 5.07 -6.32
CA THR A 64 11.67 4.83 -7.53
C THR A 64 10.24 4.46 -7.15
N SER A 65 9.41 5.49 -6.95
CA SER A 65 8.02 5.35 -6.52
C SER A 65 7.01 6.18 -7.35
N ALA A 66 5.74 5.85 -7.19
CA ALA A 66 4.59 6.57 -7.73
C ALA A 66 3.56 6.82 -6.61
N VAL A 67 2.78 7.89 -6.77
CA VAL A 67 1.70 8.28 -5.84
C VAL A 67 0.41 8.48 -6.61
N TYR A 68 -0.62 7.75 -6.18
CA TYR A 68 -1.97 7.78 -6.73
C TYR A 68 -2.95 8.37 -5.72
N ARG A 69 -3.78 9.31 -6.16
CA ARG A 69 -4.77 9.99 -5.33
C ARG A 69 -6.17 9.72 -5.84
N PRO A 70 -7.13 9.32 -4.99
CA PRO A 70 -8.53 9.25 -5.40
C PRO A 70 -9.04 10.66 -5.70
N ARG A 71 -9.78 10.81 -6.80
CA ARG A 71 -10.38 12.10 -7.19
C ARG A 71 -11.44 12.58 -6.22
N ASP A 72 -12.19 11.65 -5.64
CA ASP A 72 -13.09 11.95 -4.54
C ASP A 72 -12.31 11.95 -3.21
N PRO A 73 -12.14 13.12 -2.55
CA PRO A 73 -11.43 13.18 -1.28
C PRO A 73 -12.09 12.33 -0.19
N GLU A 74 -13.40 12.10 -0.26
CA GLU A 74 -14.09 11.29 0.75
C GLU A 74 -13.70 9.82 0.69
N THR A 75 -13.51 9.27 -0.51
CA THR A 75 -12.95 7.94 -0.73
C THR A 75 -11.59 7.83 -0.04
N GLY A 76 -10.71 8.81 -0.25
CA GLY A 76 -9.38 8.84 0.36
C GLY A 76 -9.42 8.91 1.89
N ARG A 77 -10.24 9.80 2.45
CA ARG A 77 -10.41 9.93 3.92
C ARG A 77 -10.91 8.63 4.56
N LYS A 78 -11.89 7.98 3.94
CA LYS A 78 -12.45 6.71 4.42
C LYS A 78 -11.42 5.58 4.39
N ALA A 79 -10.67 5.46 3.29
CA ALA A 79 -9.62 4.46 3.18
C ALA A 79 -8.51 4.68 4.21
N ALA A 80 -8.04 5.92 4.38
CA ALA A 80 -7.07 6.30 5.40
C ALA A 80 -7.55 6.01 6.83
N SER A 81 -8.81 6.34 7.13
CA SER A 81 -9.42 6.07 8.44
C SER A 81 -9.42 4.57 8.75
N LEU A 82 -9.73 3.73 7.75
CA LEU A 82 -9.67 2.29 7.94
C LEU A 82 -8.24 1.79 8.14
N ALA A 83 -7.29 2.25 7.33
CA ALA A 83 -5.88 1.87 7.46
C ALA A 83 -5.35 2.17 8.87
N TYR A 84 -5.66 3.35 9.39
CA TYR A 84 -5.28 3.73 10.76
C TYR A 84 -5.96 2.84 11.81
N SER A 85 -7.26 2.57 11.67
CA SER A 85 -8.00 1.70 12.58
C SER A 85 -7.46 0.26 12.57
N TYR A 86 -7.03 -0.22 11.41
CA TYR A 86 -6.42 -1.53 11.23
C TYR A 86 -5.06 -1.62 11.95
N PHE A 87 -4.24 -0.58 11.83
CA PHE A 87 -3.03 -0.41 12.65
C PHE A 87 -3.35 -0.42 14.14
N GLU A 88 -4.31 0.39 14.61
CA GLU A 88 -4.67 0.45 16.03
C GLU A 88 -5.11 -0.92 16.57
N GLN A 89 -5.89 -1.67 15.79
CA GLN A 89 -6.31 -3.01 16.18
C GLN A 89 -5.12 -3.99 16.22
N SER A 90 -4.20 -3.91 15.27
CA SER A 90 -2.97 -4.71 15.30
C SER A 90 -2.11 -4.41 16.53
N GLU A 91 -2.04 -3.14 16.95
CA GLU A 91 -1.34 -2.71 18.16
C GLU A 91 -2.03 -3.23 19.43
N ARG A 92 -3.36 -3.23 19.48
CA ARG A 92 -4.13 -3.82 20.60
C ARG A 92 -3.90 -5.32 20.69
N ASN A 93 -3.91 -6.03 19.56
CA ASN A 93 -3.59 -7.46 19.51
C ASN A 93 -2.19 -7.70 20.07
N ARG A 94 -1.20 -6.96 19.58
CA ARG A 94 0.19 -7.04 20.05
C ARG A 94 0.32 -6.83 21.56
N ARG A 95 -0.31 -5.78 22.10
CA ARG A 95 -0.29 -5.49 23.56
C ARG A 95 -0.93 -6.61 24.39
N SER A 96 -1.79 -7.40 23.76
CA SER A 96 -2.44 -8.57 24.36
C SER A 96 -1.69 -9.89 24.07
N GLY A 97 -0.49 -9.84 23.48
CA GLY A 97 0.30 -11.02 23.13
C GLY A 97 -0.18 -11.78 21.89
N ILE A 98 -1.08 -11.18 21.10
CA ILE A 98 -1.65 -11.78 19.89
C ILE A 98 -0.93 -11.22 18.65
N VAL A 99 -0.28 -12.08 17.88
CA VAL A 99 0.36 -11.72 16.61
C VAL A 99 -0.68 -11.84 15.49
N ARG A 100 -1.47 -10.78 15.29
CA ARG A 100 -2.53 -10.76 14.26
C ARG A 100 -2.75 -9.35 13.67
N PRO A 101 -2.72 -9.20 12.34
CA PRO A 101 -2.39 -10.23 11.34
C PRO A 101 -0.88 -10.56 11.34
N PRO A 102 -0.47 -11.79 10.97
CA PRO A 102 0.91 -12.04 10.56
C PRO A 102 1.17 -11.53 9.13
N PHE A 103 2.42 -11.21 8.81
CA PHE A 103 2.82 -10.89 7.44
C PHE A 103 2.99 -12.17 6.60
N SER A 104 2.36 -12.26 5.42
CA SER A 104 2.58 -13.37 4.48
C SER A 104 1.98 -13.11 3.09
N PHE A 105 2.74 -13.37 2.02
CA PHE A 105 2.30 -13.37 0.61
C PHE A 105 1.61 -14.69 0.21
N SER A 106 0.55 -15.07 0.91
CA SER A 106 -0.18 -16.30 0.60
C SER A 106 -1.34 -16.02 -0.37
N PRO A 107 -1.32 -16.55 -1.62
CA PRO A 107 -2.46 -16.44 -2.53
C PRO A 107 -3.65 -17.31 -2.10
N GLN A 108 -3.48 -18.17 -1.09
CA GLN A 108 -4.56 -18.96 -0.51
C GLN A 108 -5.44 -18.14 0.44
N VAL A 109 -4.95 -16.99 0.92
CA VAL A 109 -5.72 -16.10 1.80
C VAL A 109 -6.40 -15.03 0.95
N PRO A 110 -7.75 -15.00 0.86
CA PRO A 110 -8.47 -14.01 0.07
C PRO A 110 -8.15 -12.57 0.49
N LEU A 111 -8.35 -11.61 -0.43
CA LEU A 111 -8.18 -10.19 -0.12
C LEU A 111 -9.18 -9.71 0.94
N GLU A 112 -10.38 -10.28 0.90
CA GLU A 112 -11.49 -10.08 1.83
C GLU A 112 -11.25 -10.73 3.21
N ASP A 113 -10.15 -11.46 3.41
CA ASP A 113 -9.75 -11.90 4.75
C ASP A 113 -8.68 -10.96 5.31
N PRO A 114 -9.07 -9.96 6.12
CA PRO A 114 -8.15 -8.97 6.61
C PRO A 114 -7.27 -9.47 7.75
N TRP A 115 -7.48 -10.65 8.33
CA TRP A 115 -6.84 -11.00 9.60
C TRP A 115 -6.06 -12.31 9.62
N THR A 116 -6.23 -13.17 8.62
CA THR A 116 -5.43 -14.42 8.50
C THR A 116 -4.00 -14.13 8.07
N SER A 117 -3.80 -13.23 7.11
CA SER A 117 -2.49 -12.67 6.77
C SER A 117 -2.63 -11.33 6.05
N VAL A 118 -1.58 -10.53 6.12
CA VAL A 118 -1.48 -9.25 5.44
C VAL A 118 -0.13 -9.11 4.74
N TYR A 119 -0.09 -8.27 3.72
CA TYR A 119 1.12 -7.77 3.07
C TYR A 119 0.83 -6.36 2.56
N CYS A 120 1.85 -5.65 2.06
CA CYS A 120 1.80 -4.22 1.77
C CYS A 120 0.60 -3.80 0.91
N SER A 121 0.43 -4.41 -0.26
CA SER A 121 -0.64 -4.07 -1.21
C SER A 121 -2.01 -4.58 -0.74
N LYS A 122 -2.07 -5.72 -0.05
CA LYS A 122 -3.33 -6.19 0.55
C LYS A 122 -3.84 -5.25 1.65
N LEU A 123 -2.96 -4.63 2.45
CA LEU A 123 -3.37 -3.59 3.39
C LEU A 123 -4.03 -2.41 2.67
N VAL A 124 -3.47 -1.96 1.54
CA VAL A 124 -4.06 -0.91 0.71
C VAL A 124 -5.44 -1.35 0.19
N TRP A 125 -5.52 -2.56 -0.35
CA TRP A 125 -6.77 -3.13 -0.85
C TRP A 125 -7.86 -3.19 0.22
N ILE A 126 -7.55 -3.75 1.40
CA ILE A 126 -8.46 -3.82 2.56
C ILE A 126 -8.95 -2.43 2.93
N SER A 127 -8.04 -1.45 2.94
CA SER A 127 -8.34 -0.05 3.30
C SER A 127 -9.37 0.57 2.36
N TYR A 128 -9.21 0.38 1.05
CA TYR A 128 -10.16 0.89 0.06
C TYR A 128 -11.47 0.09 0.03
N TYR A 129 -11.40 -1.23 0.12
CA TYR A 129 -12.57 -2.11 0.05
C TYR A 129 -13.50 -1.90 1.23
N TYR A 130 -13.01 -2.08 2.46
CA TYR A 130 -13.85 -1.98 3.66
C TYR A 130 -14.04 -0.53 4.13
N GLY A 131 -13.12 0.38 3.81
CA GLY A 131 -13.19 1.77 4.24
C GLY A 131 -14.04 2.59 3.30
N ALA A 132 -13.72 2.54 2.01
CA ALA A 132 -14.36 3.36 0.98
C ALA A 132 -15.43 2.63 0.16
N GLY A 133 -15.60 1.32 0.34
CA GLY A 133 -16.54 0.53 -0.47
C GLY A 133 -16.05 0.34 -1.92
N MET A 134 -14.74 0.46 -2.15
CA MET A 134 -14.13 0.44 -3.48
C MET A 134 -13.19 -0.76 -3.60
N ALA A 135 -13.57 -1.75 -4.40
CA ALA A 135 -12.69 -2.86 -4.76
C ALA A 135 -11.69 -2.40 -5.82
N LEU A 136 -10.39 -2.50 -5.52
CA LEU A 136 -9.35 -2.30 -6.51
C LEU A 136 -9.23 -3.58 -7.37
N PRO A 137 -9.09 -3.47 -8.70
CA PRO A 137 -8.95 -4.64 -9.56
C PRO A 137 -7.70 -5.46 -9.21
N ASN A 138 -7.75 -6.77 -9.42
CA ASN A 138 -6.66 -7.74 -9.22
C ASN A 138 -6.76 -8.77 -10.35
N ASP A 139 -5.65 -9.12 -10.98
CA ASP A 139 -5.56 -10.01 -12.15
C ASP A 139 -4.87 -11.35 -11.88
N HIS A 140 -4.07 -11.49 -10.81
CA HIS A 140 -3.15 -12.63 -10.66
C HIS A 140 -3.21 -13.41 -9.33
N GLY A 141 -4.32 -13.31 -8.58
CA GLY A 141 -4.57 -14.11 -7.37
C GLY A 141 -3.79 -13.66 -6.13
N LEU A 142 -2.68 -12.95 -6.30
CA LEU A 142 -2.02 -12.12 -5.29
C LEU A 142 -2.08 -10.66 -5.78
N PHE A 143 -2.64 -9.76 -4.97
CA PHE A 143 -2.76 -8.34 -5.37
C PHE A 143 -1.43 -7.63 -5.17
N THR A 144 -0.67 -7.30 -6.20
CA THR A 144 0.70 -6.78 -6.02
C THR A 144 0.79 -5.24 -6.09
N PRO A 145 1.93 -4.63 -5.71
CA PRO A 145 2.19 -3.22 -6.01
C PRO A 145 2.22 -2.91 -7.51
N GLU A 146 2.49 -3.90 -8.36
CA GLU A 146 2.42 -3.76 -9.81
C GLU A 146 0.96 -3.62 -10.27
N ASP A 147 0.05 -4.43 -9.73
CA ASP A 147 -1.39 -4.29 -9.96
C ASP A 147 -1.88 -2.87 -9.62
N ILE A 148 -1.42 -2.33 -8.48
CA ILE A 148 -1.70 -0.95 -8.08
C ILE A 148 -1.27 0.02 -9.19
N ASP A 149 -0.05 -0.10 -9.71
CA ASP A 149 0.42 0.76 -10.80
C ASP A 149 -0.40 0.60 -12.07
N THR A 150 -0.58 -0.65 -12.50
CA THR A 150 -1.24 -1.01 -13.76
C THR A 150 -2.69 -0.54 -13.79
N PHE A 151 -3.42 -0.68 -12.68
CA PHE A 151 -4.82 -0.26 -12.60
C PHE A 151 -4.98 1.23 -12.32
N LEU A 152 -4.31 1.77 -11.29
CA LEU A 152 -4.54 3.15 -10.87
C LEU A 152 -4.00 4.18 -11.86
N SER A 153 -2.99 3.84 -12.66
CA SER A 153 -2.50 4.73 -13.74
C SER A 153 -3.52 4.94 -14.86
N ARG A 154 -4.52 4.05 -14.98
CA ARG A 154 -5.55 4.06 -16.04
C ARG A 154 -6.95 4.32 -15.50
N ASP A 155 -7.17 4.19 -14.19
CA ASP A 155 -8.48 4.37 -13.58
C ASP A 155 -8.88 5.87 -13.55
N PRO A 156 -10.02 6.25 -14.17
CA PRO A 156 -10.48 7.64 -14.17
C PRO A 156 -10.82 8.17 -12.76
N ASN A 157 -11.03 7.31 -11.77
CA ASN A 157 -11.28 7.70 -10.38
C ASN A 157 -10.01 8.12 -9.64
N PHE A 158 -8.83 7.94 -10.22
CA PHE A 158 -7.55 8.27 -9.62
C PHE A 158 -6.78 9.32 -10.43
N LEU A 159 -5.84 9.96 -9.75
CA LEU A 159 -4.87 10.91 -10.27
C LEU A 159 -3.47 10.40 -9.95
N CYS A 160 -2.60 10.34 -10.94
CA CYS A 160 -1.17 10.20 -10.70
C CYS A 160 -0.60 11.55 -10.25
N VAL A 161 -0.34 11.70 -8.94
CA VAL A 161 0.16 12.95 -8.34
C VAL A 161 1.67 13.06 -8.53
N TYR A 162 2.35 11.92 -8.48
CA TYR A 162 3.79 11.82 -8.67
C TYR A 162 4.12 10.48 -9.30
N ARG A 163 5.11 10.48 -10.17
CA ARG A 163 5.75 9.27 -10.71
C ARG A 163 7.22 9.57 -10.94
N HIS A 164 8.10 8.75 -10.39
CA HIS A 164 9.51 8.83 -10.72
C HIS A 164 9.73 8.53 -12.22
N PRO A 165 10.61 9.22 -12.94
CA PRO A 165 10.85 8.97 -14.38
C PRO A 165 11.23 7.52 -14.69
N ASP A 166 12.02 6.92 -13.81
CA ASP A 166 12.48 5.53 -13.94
C ASP A 166 11.50 4.52 -13.31
N PHE A 167 10.28 4.94 -12.94
CA PHE A 167 9.29 4.03 -12.35
C PHE A 167 8.72 3.07 -13.41
N HIS A 168 9.14 1.83 -13.31
CA HIS A 168 8.60 0.70 -14.06
C HIS A 168 8.92 -0.61 -13.32
N PHE A 169 7.95 -1.53 -13.28
CA PHE A 169 8.20 -2.89 -12.86
C PHE A 169 8.89 -3.65 -13.99
N LEU A 170 9.99 -4.34 -13.68
CA LEU A 170 10.65 -5.23 -14.64
C LEU A 170 9.92 -6.58 -14.61
N ILE A 171 8.90 -6.76 -15.45
CA ILE A 171 8.18 -8.03 -15.64
C ILE A 171 8.65 -8.62 -16.98
N ASP A 172 9.17 -9.86 -16.97
CA ASP A 172 9.58 -10.63 -18.16
C ASP A 172 10.20 -9.79 -19.31
N SER A 173 11.39 -9.22 -19.05
CA SER A 173 12.26 -8.64 -20.08
C SER A 173 13.25 -9.67 -20.64
#